data_AF-A0A2M7XLZ9-F1
#
_entry.id   AF-A0A2M7XLZ9-F1
#
_cell.length_a   1.000
_cell.length_b   1.000
_cell.length_c   1.000
_cell.angle_alpha   90.00
_cell.angle_beta   90.00
_cell.angle_gamma   90.00
#
_symmetry.space_group_name_H-M   'P 1'
#
loop_
_entity.id
_entity.type
_entity.pdbx_description
1 polymer ?
#
loop_
_entity_poly.entity_id
_entity_poly.type
_entity_poly.pdbx_seq_one_letter_code
_entity_poly.pdbx_strand_id
1 'polypeptide(L)'
;MILVIVVFFMGLASWLIWQYLSLIRPPSLKIMSPISQIQVNQETIEVVGRADPDSLVTVNRETVLLSPDGEFRHQMTLFPGENNLVVEATSKLGKKTSVERTVFYQPND
;
A
#
# COMPACT_ATOMS: atom_id res chain seq x y z
N MET A 1 26.56 -31.88 -24.18
CA MET A 1 25.09 -32.08 -24.10
C MET A 1 24.59 -32.01 -22.65
N ILE A 2 25.08 -32.84 -21.72
CA ILE A 2 24.63 -32.86 -20.30
C ILE A 2 24.81 -31.50 -19.59
N LEU A 3 25.99 -30.85 -19.72
CA LEU A 3 26.24 -29.54 -19.09
C LEU A 3 25.23 -28.47 -19.53
N VAL A 4 24.89 -28.43 -20.81
CA VAL A 4 23.94 -27.47 -21.38
C VAL A 4 22.54 -27.69 -20.82
N ILE A 5 22.14 -28.96 -20.67
CA ILE A 5 20.85 -29.33 -20.06
C ILE A 5 20.82 -28.89 -18.59
N VAL A 6 21.88 -29.12 -17.83
CA VAL A 6 21.96 -28.72 -16.41
C VAL A 6 21.86 -27.19 -16.26
N VAL A 7 22.60 -26.43 -17.08
CA VAL A 7 22.54 -24.95 -17.05
C VAL A 7 21.15 -24.44 -17.44
N PHE A 8 20.51 -25.05 -18.44
CA PHE A 8 19.14 -24.70 -18.81
C PHE A 8 18.16 -24.92 -17.65
N PHE A 9 18.20 -26.09 -16.99
CA PHE A 9 17.33 -26.38 -15.85
C PHE A 9 17.64 -25.50 -14.64
N MET A 10 18.90 -25.13 -14.40
CA MET A 10 19.26 -24.17 -13.36
C MET A 10 18.68 -22.78 -13.65
N GLY A 11 18.80 -22.28 -14.88
CA GLY A 11 18.22 -20.99 -15.28
C GLY A 11 16.69 -20.98 -15.16
N LEU A 12 16.04 -22.07 -15.59
CA LEU A 12 14.60 -22.25 -15.44
C LEU A 12 14.20 -22.29 -13.95
N ALA A 13 14.94 -23.03 -13.13
CA ALA A 13 14.68 -23.10 -11.69
C ALA A 13 14.87 -21.75 -11.01
N SER A 14 15.93 -21.00 -11.33
CA SER A 14 16.14 -19.64 -10.82
C SER A 14 14.99 -18.71 -11.19
N TRP A 15 14.51 -18.77 -12.43
CA TRP A 15 13.37 -17.97 -12.89
C TRP A 15 12.08 -18.34 -12.14
N LEU A 16 11.77 -19.63 -12.00
CA LEU A 16 10.59 -20.10 -11.27
C LEU A 16 10.64 -19.76 -9.78
N ILE A 17 11.80 -19.90 -9.14
CA ILE A 17 11.99 -19.51 -7.74
C ILE A 17 11.75 -18.01 -7.57
N TRP A 18 12.27 -17.18 -8.48
CA TRP A 18 12.08 -15.74 -8.42
C TRP A 18 10.61 -15.35 -8.61
N GLN A 19 9.92 -15.99 -9.57
CA GLN A 19 8.48 -15.80 -9.78
C GLN A 19 7.67 -16.20 -8.53
N TYR A 20 7.95 -17.38 -7.97
CA TYR A 20 7.26 -17.86 -6.78
C TYR A 20 7.49 -16.95 -5.57
N LEU A 21 8.74 -16.53 -5.33
CA LEU A 21 9.06 -15.61 -4.24
C LEU A 21 8.41 -14.24 -4.40
N SER A 22 8.20 -13.75 -5.63
CA SER A 22 7.51 -12.49 -5.88
C SER A 22 6.04 -12.52 -5.45
N LEU A 23 5.38 -13.67 -5.54
CA LEU A 23 3.95 -13.81 -5.21
C LEU A 23 3.70 -13.82 -3.70
N ILE A 24 4.67 -14.27 -2.90
CA ILE A 24 4.48 -14.50 -1.46
C ILE A 24 4.93 -13.28 -0.63
N ARG A 25 5.55 -12.29 -1.26
CA ARG A 25 5.95 -11.04 -0.59
C ARG A 25 4.72 -10.21 -0.23
N PRO A 26 4.74 -9.51 0.92
CA PRO A 26 3.73 -8.49 1.21
C PRO A 26 3.70 -7.42 0.12
N PRO A 27 2.51 -6.87 -0.19
CA PRO A 27 2.41 -5.84 -1.21
C PRO A 27 3.14 -4.57 -0.76
N SER A 28 3.74 -3.84 -1.71
CA SER A 28 4.29 -2.53 -1.41
C SER A 28 3.17 -1.54 -1.07
N LEU A 29 3.41 -0.67 -0.09
CA LEU A 29 2.51 0.41 0.31
C LEU A 29 3.34 1.60 0.81
N LYS A 30 3.09 2.77 0.23
CA LYS A 30 3.73 4.03 0.60
C LYS A 30 2.70 5.15 0.65
N ILE A 31 2.61 5.81 1.80
CA ILE A 31 1.74 6.98 2.00
C ILE A 31 2.58 8.25 1.79
N MET A 32 2.15 9.09 0.85
CA MET A 32 2.79 10.37 0.50
C MET A 32 2.16 11.52 1.28
N SER A 33 0.84 11.49 1.46
CA SER A 33 0.08 12.45 2.27
C SER A 33 -1.08 11.72 2.96
N PRO A 34 -1.44 12.08 4.20
CA PRO A 34 -0.74 12.99 5.09
C PRO A 34 0.56 12.38 5.65
N ILE A 35 1.50 13.24 6.06
CA ILE A 35 2.60 12.84 6.94
C ILE A 35 2.07 12.58 8.36
N SER A 36 2.74 11.74 9.14
CA SER A 36 2.28 11.44 10.51
C SER A 36 2.44 12.64 11.43
N GLN A 37 1.53 12.78 12.40
CA GLN A 37 1.51 13.80 13.44
C GLN A 37 1.36 15.24 12.93
N ILE A 38 0.72 15.42 11.77
CA ILE A 38 0.44 16.74 11.21
C ILE A 38 -0.79 17.37 11.88
N GLN A 39 -0.73 18.70 12.08
CA GLN A 39 -1.87 19.53 12.46
C GLN A 39 -2.50 20.15 11.22
N VAL A 40 -3.82 20.05 11.10
CA VAL A 40 -4.60 20.62 10.00
C VAL A 40 -5.78 21.40 10.56
N ASN A 41 -6.23 22.40 9.81
CA ASN A 41 -7.39 23.22 10.13
C ASN A 41 -8.57 22.99 9.17
N GLN A 42 -8.46 21.99 8.31
CA GLN A 42 -9.50 21.60 7.36
C GLN A 42 -10.17 20.32 7.84
N GLU A 43 -11.50 20.29 7.78
CA GLU A 43 -12.30 19.13 8.17
C GLU A 43 -12.07 17.93 7.25
N THR A 44 -11.63 18.14 6.01
CA THR A 44 -11.38 17.07 5.05
C THR A 44 -9.94 17.11 4.59
N ILE A 45 -9.30 15.96 4.52
CA ILE A 45 -7.94 15.80 3.99
C ILE A 45 -7.91 14.76 2.87
N GLU A 46 -6.96 14.92 1.95
CA GLU A 46 -6.67 13.93 0.92
C GLU A 46 -5.54 12.99 1.38
N VAL A 47 -5.86 11.70 1.43
CA VAL A 47 -4.90 10.62 1.59
C VAL A 47 -4.40 10.23 0.21
N VAL A 48 -3.11 10.44 -0.02
CA VAL A 48 -2.42 10.13 -1.29
C VAL A 48 -1.34 9.11 -1.01
N GLY A 49 -1.33 8.04 -1.79
CA GLY A 49 -0.32 7.00 -1.67
C GLY A 49 -0.15 6.20 -2.95
N ARG A 50 0.80 5.27 -2.89
CA ARG A 50 1.05 4.28 -3.93
C ARG A 50 1.13 2.90 -3.28
N ALA A 51 0.49 1.91 -3.90
CA ALA A 51 0.58 0.51 -3.53
C ALA A 51 0.90 -0.34 -4.76
N ASP A 52 1.13 -1.64 -4.55
CA ASP A 52 1.20 -2.57 -5.69
C ASP A 52 -0.12 -2.55 -6.47
N PRO A 53 -0.10 -2.37 -7.82
CA PRO A 53 -1.33 -2.25 -8.62
C PRO A 53 -2.29 -3.44 -8.52
N ASP A 54 -1.76 -4.63 -8.17
CA ASP A 54 -2.52 -5.86 -8.00
C ASP A 54 -3.07 -6.06 -6.58
N SER A 55 -2.88 -5.09 -5.68
CA SER A 55 -3.34 -5.16 -4.28
C SER A 55 -4.71 -4.50 -4.10
N LEU A 56 -5.44 -4.96 -3.07
CA LEU A 56 -6.63 -4.29 -2.57
C LEU A 56 -6.20 -3.32 -1.47
N VAL A 57 -6.46 -2.02 -1.66
CA VAL A 57 -6.15 -0.99 -0.67
C VAL A 57 -7.40 -0.60 0.09
N THR A 58 -7.28 -0.49 1.41
CA THR A 58 -8.30 0.10 2.27
C THR A 58 -7.75 1.27 3.06
N VAL A 59 -8.57 2.30 3.22
CA VAL A 59 -8.32 3.45 4.09
C VAL A 59 -9.41 3.45 5.15
N ASN A 60 -9.05 3.32 6.43
CA ASN A 60 -10.00 3.19 7.54
C ASN A 60 -11.11 2.13 7.31
N ARG A 61 -10.74 1.00 6.69
CA ARG A 61 -11.63 -0.11 6.28
C ARG A 61 -12.52 0.15 5.06
N GLU A 62 -12.46 1.33 4.45
CA GLU A 62 -13.11 1.62 3.19
C GLU A 62 -12.21 1.24 2.01
N THR A 63 -12.74 0.58 0.99
CA THR A 63 -11.94 0.16 -0.17
C THR A 63 -11.69 1.34 -1.10
N VAL A 64 -10.43 1.55 -1.49
CA VAL A 64 -10.02 2.62 -2.40
C VAL A 64 -9.53 2.02 -3.71
N LEU A 65 -9.98 2.61 -4.82
CA LEU A 65 -9.55 2.20 -6.15
C LEU A 65 -8.13 2.68 -6.43
N LEU A 66 -7.31 1.76 -6.95
CA LEU A 66 -5.98 2.08 -7.48
C LEU A 66 -6.07 2.43 -8.97
N SER A 67 -5.23 3.36 -9.39
CA SER A 67 -4.93 3.58 -10.79
C SER A 67 -4.05 2.45 -11.35
N PRO A 68 -3.90 2.33 -12.69
CA PRO A 68 -3.06 1.29 -13.31
C PRO A 68 -1.58 1.33 -12.88
N ASP A 69 -1.08 2.49 -12.46
CA ASP A 69 0.26 2.71 -11.92
C ASP A 69 0.35 2.54 -10.38
N GLY A 70 -0.76 2.15 -9.74
CA GLY A 70 -0.84 1.84 -8.32
C GLY A 70 -1.00 3.06 -7.41
N GLU A 71 -1.28 4.25 -7.95
CA GLU A 71 -1.60 5.43 -7.15
C GLU A 71 -3.05 5.37 -6.66
N PHE A 72 -3.30 5.95 -5.50
CA PHE A 72 -4.65 6.15 -5.00
C PHE A 72 -4.78 7.50 -4.31
N ARG A 73 -6.01 8.01 -4.33
CA ARG A 73 -6.44 9.23 -3.65
C ARG A 73 -7.76 8.93 -2.97
N HIS A 74 -7.87 9.33 -1.70
CA HIS A 74 -9.08 9.14 -0.92
C HIS A 74 -9.30 10.35 -0.02
N GLN A 75 -10.53 10.85 0.03
CA GLN A 75 -10.89 11.95 0.92
C GLN A 75 -11.39 11.38 2.25
N MET A 76 -10.76 11.80 3.34
CA MET A 76 -11.14 11.44 4.69
C MET A 76 -11.65 12.67 5.43
N THR A 77 -12.81 12.54 6.07
CA THR A 77 -13.33 13.53 7.01
C THR A 77 -12.69 13.32 8.39
N LEU A 78 -12.26 14.41 9.00
CA LEU A 78 -11.62 14.48 10.30
C LEU A 78 -12.59 15.00 11.36
N PHE A 79 -12.50 14.44 12.56
CA PHE A 79 -13.20 14.94 13.74
C PHE A 79 -12.26 15.84 14.57
N PRO A 80 -12.76 16.89 15.26
CA PRO A 80 -11.92 17.73 16.09
C PRO A 80 -11.08 16.90 17.08
N GLY A 81 -9.78 17.17 17.14
CA GLY A 81 -8.81 16.41 17.93
C GLY A 81 -8.02 15.39 17.11
N GLU A 82 -7.69 14.26 17.74
CA GLU A 82 -6.84 13.22 17.16
C GLU A 82 -7.63 12.28 16.24
N ASN A 83 -7.14 12.09 15.03
CA ASN A 83 -7.68 11.14 14.05
C ASN A 83 -6.59 10.13 13.68
N ASN A 84 -6.87 8.84 13.84
CA ASN A 84 -5.98 7.78 13.38
C ASN A 84 -6.40 7.33 11.97
N LEU A 85 -5.46 7.38 11.04
CA LEU A 85 -5.59 6.91 9.66
C LEU A 85 -4.86 5.57 9.54
N VAL A 86 -5.61 4.52 9.22
CA VAL A 86 -5.05 3.19 8.96
C VAL A 86 -5.20 2.88 7.47
N VAL A 87 -4.08 2.69 6.78
CA VAL A 87 -4.06 2.28 5.37
C VAL A 87 -3.48 0.88 5.26
N GLU A 88 -4.25 -0.04 4.67
CA GLU A 88 -3.85 -1.44 4.51
C GLU A 88 -3.89 -1.83 3.03
N ALA A 89 -2.78 -2.39 2.53
CA ALA A 89 -2.71 -3.04 1.23
C ALA A 89 -2.71 -4.57 1.42
N THR A 90 -3.60 -5.26 0.70
CA THR A 90 -3.75 -6.72 0.75
C THR A 90 -3.54 -7.31 -0.65
N SER A 91 -2.58 -8.22 -0.79
CA SER A 91 -2.34 -8.95 -2.05
C SER A 91 -3.42 -10.02 -2.32
N LYS A 92 -3.49 -10.52 -3.57
CA LYS A 92 -4.38 -11.63 -3.97
C LYS A 92 -4.19 -12.91 -3.14
N LEU A 93 -3.00 -13.12 -2.55
CA LEU A 93 -2.70 -14.26 -1.69
C LEU A 93 -2.88 -13.95 -0.18
N GLY A 94 -3.52 -12.82 0.15
CA GLY A 94 -3.84 -12.44 1.52
C GLY A 94 -2.68 -11.89 2.35
N LYS A 95 -1.52 -11.63 1.75
CA LYS A 95 -0.42 -10.90 2.44
C LYS A 95 -0.78 -9.44 2.59
N LYS A 96 -0.44 -8.85 3.74
CA LYS A 96 -0.84 -7.51 4.13
C LYS A 96 0.35 -6.62 4.48
N THR A 97 0.23 -5.34 4.15
CA THR A 97 1.11 -4.27 4.62
C THR A 97 0.22 -3.14 5.14
N SER A 98 0.48 -2.67 6.37
CA SER A 98 -0.30 -1.60 7.00
C SER A 98 0.60 -0.41 7.32
N VAL A 99 0.07 0.79 7.14
CA VAL A 99 0.70 2.06 7.53
C VAL A 99 -0.32 2.87 8.33
N GLU A 100 0.09 3.30 9.52
CA GLU A 100 -0.71 4.15 10.40
C GLU A 100 -0.17 5.59 10.40
N ARG A 101 -1.07 6.56 10.40
CA ARG A 101 -0.76 7.99 10.48
C ARG A 101 -1.72 8.66 11.44
N THR A 102 -1.18 9.51 12.31
CA THR A 102 -2.00 10.36 13.19
C THR A 102 -2.15 11.74 12.57
N VAL A 103 -3.36 12.27 12.54
CA VAL A 103 -3.65 13.64 12.09
C VAL A 103 -4.43 14.37 13.18
N PHE A 104 -4.02 15.58 13.52
CA PHE A 104 -4.69 16.43 14.50
C PHE A 104 -5.50 17.50 13.77
N TYR A 105 -6.82 17.48 13.93
CA TYR A 105 -7.70 18.50 13.38
C TYR A 105 -8.06 19.53 14.45
N GLN A 106 -7.74 20.79 14.20
CA GLN A 106 -8.15 21.92 15.03
C GLN A 106 -8.94 22.91 14.16
N PRO A 107 -10.26 23.01 14.33
CA PRO A 107 -11.05 24.04 13.68
C PRO A 107 -10.51 25.43 14.06
N ASN A 108 -10.33 26.30 13.08
CA ASN A 108 -10.11 27.72 13.37
C ASN A 108 -11.47 28.32 13.74
N ASP A 109 -11.66 28.67 15.01
CA ASP A 109 -12.84 29.40 15.50
C ASP A 109 -12.99 30.78 14.84
#